data_AF-A0A095CC30-F1
#
_entry.id   AF-A0A095CC30-F1
#
_cell.length_a   1.000
_cell.length_b   1.000
_cell.length_c   1.000
_cell.angle_alpha   90.00
_cell.angle_beta   90.00
_cell.angle_gamma   90.00
#
_symmetry.space_group_name_H-M   'P 1'
#
loop_
_entity.id
_entity.type
_entity.pdbx_description
1 polymer ?
#
loop_
_entity_poly.entity_id
_entity_poly.type
_entity_poly.pdbx_seq_one_letter_code
_entity_poly.pdbx_strand_id
1 'polypeptide(L)'
;AFTKIPHYEEHIAVQNLPFSVDPILLESDYQLVLPPLVTDKCTVSQQKCDSTNILQRLTSHRKQKHKDRLRQWHEKLSEISQDIENQVKECCETTADLLNTSWERQNQILNANQSDEHLLNLEISDLDCKWNQVDHEYIQRRNEINHLENQLYSIENKRINQIKQEFHELTDYLSKYSHLTPNELQIVLQKEIFTIDIELLENRRELANLIKNLHLAELMHHRFTNLTWSEQRNRWQIININEAVHNFRICLNDEKFRYPNDVKIKINDLTTNITEFEKRKDNLINELCKCGMDDVG
;
A
#
# COMPACT_ATOMS: atom_id res chain seq x y z
N ALA A 1 -12.52 -27.26 -8.00
CA ALA A 1 -13.50 -26.42 -7.31
C ALA A 1 -12.77 -25.20 -6.77
N PHE A 2 -12.79 -24.09 -7.51
CA PHE A 2 -12.23 -22.82 -7.07
C PHE A 2 -13.40 -21.92 -6.65
N THR A 3 -13.42 -21.57 -5.37
CA THR A 3 -14.44 -20.75 -4.74
C THR A 3 -14.22 -19.28 -5.12
N LYS A 4 -15.18 -18.75 -5.88
CA LYS A 4 -15.42 -17.31 -6.06
C LYS A 4 -15.86 -16.67 -4.73
N ILE A 5 -15.41 -15.45 -4.48
CA ILE A 5 -15.96 -14.53 -3.46
C ILE A 5 -16.29 -13.20 -4.20
N PRO A 6 -17.37 -12.48 -3.82
CA PRO A 6 -18.41 -12.08 -4.78
C PRO A 6 -18.33 -10.64 -5.30
N HIS A 7 -19.11 -10.46 -6.37
CA HIS A 7 -19.48 -9.23 -7.06
C HIS A 7 -19.80 -8.05 -6.13
N TYR A 8 -19.20 -6.90 -6.45
CA TYR A 8 -19.86 -5.59 -6.38
C TYR A 8 -19.91 -5.06 -7.82
N GLU A 9 -21.10 -5.10 -8.42
CA GLU A 9 -21.44 -4.32 -9.61
C GLU A 9 -22.28 -3.13 -9.14
N GLU A 10 -21.93 -1.92 -9.58
CA GLU A 10 -22.88 -0.99 -10.21
C GLU A 10 -22.11 -0.01 -11.13
N HIS A 11 -22.28 -0.27 -12.42
CA HIS A 11 -22.40 0.67 -13.54
C HIS A 11 -21.26 1.65 -13.91
N ILE A 12 -20.42 1.21 -14.84
CA ILE A 12 -20.14 2.00 -16.05
C ILE A 12 -20.46 1.12 -17.26
N ALA A 13 -21.47 1.54 -18.02
CA ALA A 13 -21.90 0.88 -19.24
C ALA A 13 -20.80 0.97 -20.31
N VAL A 14 -20.24 -0.18 -20.69
CA VAL A 14 -19.58 -0.37 -21.98
C VAL A 14 -20.25 -1.57 -22.64
N GLN A 15 -21.41 -1.31 -23.23
CA GLN A 15 -21.96 -2.20 -24.25
C GLN A 15 -21.03 -2.14 -25.47
N ASN A 16 -20.81 -3.31 -26.06
CA ASN A 16 -20.18 -3.59 -27.36
C ASN A 16 -18.69 -3.92 -27.35
N LEU A 17 -18.36 -5.16 -26.98
CA LEU A 17 -17.34 -5.94 -27.71
C LEU A 17 -17.83 -7.39 -27.81
N PRO A 18 -18.05 -7.93 -29.02
CA PRO A 18 -18.30 -9.35 -29.23
C PRO A 18 -16.96 -10.11 -29.29
N PHE A 19 -17.07 -11.43 -29.36
CA PHE A 19 -16.03 -12.42 -29.68
C PHE A 19 -15.40 -13.14 -28.50
N SER A 20 -16.17 -14.13 -28.03
CA SER A 20 -15.70 -15.51 -27.88
C SER A 20 -14.81 -15.88 -29.05
N VAL A 21 -13.56 -16.27 -28.79
CA VAL A 21 -12.72 -16.96 -29.78
C VAL A 21 -12.69 -18.43 -29.37
N ASP A 22 -13.62 -19.19 -29.95
CA ASP A 22 -13.50 -20.64 -30.03
C ASP A 22 -12.20 -21.01 -30.79
N PRO A 23 -11.60 -22.17 -30.51
CA PRO A 23 -10.40 -22.63 -31.20
C PRO A 23 -10.73 -22.90 -32.66
N ILE A 24 -10.31 -22.01 -33.56
CA ILE A 24 -10.51 -22.19 -35.00
C ILE A 24 -9.64 -23.35 -35.48
N LEU A 25 -10.35 -24.37 -35.94
CA LEU A 25 -9.90 -25.56 -36.64
C LEU A 25 -8.80 -25.25 -37.66
N LEU A 26 -7.73 -26.02 -37.55
CA LEU A 26 -6.59 -26.04 -38.43
C LEU A 26 -6.93 -26.82 -39.72
N GLU A 27 -7.79 -26.28 -40.57
CA GLU A 27 -8.03 -26.80 -41.92
C GLU A 27 -8.04 -25.65 -42.93
N SER A 28 -6.85 -25.30 -43.41
CA SER A 28 -6.71 -24.46 -44.61
C SER A 28 -6.29 -25.35 -45.77
N ASP A 29 -7.27 -25.86 -46.51
CA ASP A 29 -7.11 -26.40 -47.85
C ASP A 29 -6.71 -25.26 -48.81
N TYR A 30 -5.42 -24.98 -48.91
CA TYR A 30 -4.91 -24.13 -49.99
C TYR A 30 -4.86 -24.94 -51.30
N GLN A 31 -5.95 -24.92 -52.07
CA GLN A 31 -5.91 -25.32 -53.48
C GLN A 31 -5.16 -24.26 -54.29
N LEU A 32 -3.91 -24.55 -54.64
CA LEU A 32 -3.13 -23.81 -55.64
C LEU A 32 -3.80 -23.95 -57.02
N VAL A 33 -4.44 -22.88 -57.50
CA VAL A 33 -4.82 -22.76 -58.91
C VAL A 33 -3.58 -22.33 -59.69
N LEU A 34 -2.95 -23.27 -60.40
CA LEU A 34 -1.90 -22.98 -61.38
C LEU A 34 -2.52 -22.55 -62.72
N PRO A 35 -1.95 -21.55 -63.42
CA PRO A 35 -2.40 -21.14 -64.75
C PRO A 35 -2.03 -22.20 -65.82
N PRO A 36 -2.76 -22.29 -66.94
CA PRO A 36 -2.53 -23.33 -67.94
C PRO A 36 -1.25 -23.03 -68.73
N LEU A 37 -0.25 -23.91 -68.59
CA LEU A 37 0.92 -23.91 -69.46
C LEU A 37 0.54 -24.51 -70.82
N VAL A 38 0.75 -23.71 -71.85
CA VAL A 38 0.61 -24.06 -73.26
C VAL A 38 1.39 -25.34 -73.56
N THR A 39 0.74 -26.22 -74.32
CA THR A 39 1.26 -27.50 -74.77
C THR A 39 2.40 -27.31 -75.76
N ASP A 40 3.62 -27.67 -75.38
CA ASP A 40 4.65 -28.08 -76.34
C ASP A 40 5.10 -29.50 -76.04
N LYS A 41 5.01 -30.34 -77.09
CA LYS A 41 5.32 -31.76 -77.07
C LYS A 41 6.83 -31.92 -76.95
N CYS A 42 7.28 -32.46 -75.81
CA CYS A 42 8.55 -33.17 -75.74
C CYS A 42 8.32 -34.52 -75.06
N THR A 43 8.26 -35.56 -75.88
CA THR A 43 8.36 -36.96 -75.45
C THR A 43 9.77 -37.22 -74.94
N VAL A 44 9.95 -37.24 -73.63
CA VAL A 44 11.10 -37.88 -72.99
C VAL A 44 10.61 -38.70 -71.80
N SER A 45 10.71 -40.02 -72.01
CA SER A 45 10.97 -41.12 -71.08
C SER A 45 10.43 -41.07 -69.65
N GLN A 46 9.72 -42.15 -69.33
CA GLN A 46 9.21 -42.52 -68.02
C GLN A 46 10.33 -42.59 -66.97
N GLN A 47 10.39 -41.58 -66.10
CA GLN A 47 11.03 -41.67 -64.79
C GLN A 47 10.25 -40.78 -63.80
N LYS A 48 8.97 -41.11 -63.60
CA LYS A 48 8.00 -40.27 -62.88
C LYS A 48 7.28 -41.11 -61.83
N CYS A 49 7.98 -41.51 -60.76
CA CYS A 49 7.32 -42.06 -59.57
C CYS A 49 8.06 -41.79 -58.25
N ASP A 50 9.39 -41.59 -58.23
CA ASP A 50 10.11 -41.43 -56.95
C ASP A 50 10.34 -39.97 -56.53
N SER A 51 10.40 -39.02 -57.47
CA SER A 51 10.70 -37.61 -57.16
C SER A 51 9.60 -36.90 -56.37
N THR A 52 8.33 -37.21 -56.65
CA THR A 52 7.17 -36.65 -55.94
C THR A 52 7.13 -37.11 -54.47
N ASN A 53 7.49 -38.37 -54.19
CA ASN A 53 7.55 -38.92 -52.84
C ASN A 53 8.68 -38.26 -52.01
N ILE A 54 9.83 -38.00 -52.63
CA ILE A 54 10.98 -37.34 -51.99
C ILE A 54 10.67 -35.88 -51.66
N LEU A 55 10.09 -35.11 -52.59
CA LEU A 55 9.71 -33.71 -52.36
C LEU A 55 8.64 -33.57 -51.28
N GLN A 56 7.65 -34.47 -51.26
CA GLN A 56 6.62 -34.50 -50.23
C GLN A 56 7.22 -34.84 -48.86
N ARG A 57 8.12 -35.84 -48.78
CA ARG A 57 8.86 -36.16 -47.55
C ARG A 57 9.72 -34.99 -47.05
N LEU A 58 10.42 -34.29 -47.93
CA LEU A 58 11.23 -33.13 -47.58
C LEU A 58 10.38 -31.97 -47.05
N THR A 59 9.24 -31.72 -47.70
CA THR A 59 8.30 -30.66 -47.28
C THR A 59 7.68 -30.98 -45.92
N SER A 60 7.24 -32.23 -45.71
CA SER A 60 6.72 -32.70 -44.42
C SER A 60 7.78 -32.61 -43.32
N HIS A 61 9.02 -32.97 -43.62
CA HIS A 61 10.13 -32.85 -42.66
C HIS A 61 10.44 -31.38 -42.30
N ARG A 62 10.41 -30.44 -43.26
CA ARG A 62 10.56 -29.00 -42.96
C ARG A 62 9.39 -28.45 -42.14
N LYS A 63 8.16 -28.87 -42.44
CA LYS A 63 6.97 -28.54 -41.64
C LYS A 63 7.10 -29.04 -40.20
N GLN A 64 7.57 -30.28 -40.02
CA GLN A 64 7.79 -30.86 -38.70
C GLN A 64 8.84 -30.08 -37.91
N LYS A 65 10.01 -29.81 -38.51
CA LYS A 65 11.07 -29.00 -37.87
C LYS A 65 10.60 -27.60 -37.49
N HIS A 66 9.78 -26.97 -38.32
CA HIS A 66 9.19 -25.67 -38.02
C HIS A 66 8.26 -25.76 -36.79
N LYS A 67 7.35 -26.74 -36.77
CA LYS A 67 6.44 -26.96 -35.63
C LYS A 67 7.19 -27.29 -34.34
N ASP A 68 8.21 -28.14 -34.42
CA ASP A 68 9.02 -28.52 -33.26
C ASP A 68 9.76 -27.32 -32.69
N ARG A 69 10.30 -26.44 -33.55
CA ARG A 69 10.95 -25.20 -33.09
C ARG A 69 9.96 -24.25 -32.42
N LEU A 70 8.77 -24.05 -32.99
CA LEU A 70 7.74 -23.21 -32.36
C LEU A 70 7.32 -23.76 -30.99
N ARG A 71 7.15 -25.08 -30.88
CA ARG A 71 6.85 -25.72 -29.59
C ARG A 71 7.93 -25.43 -28.55
N GLN A 72 9.20 -25.64 -28.90
CA GLN A 72 10.33 -25.35 -28.01
C GLN A 72 10.36 -23.88 -27.59
N TRP A 73 10.04 -22.96 -28.50
CA TRP A 73 9.99 -21.54 -28.18
C TRP A 73 8.84 -21.20 -27.21
N HIS A 74 7.64 -21.76 -27.40
CA HIS A 74 6.55 -21.57 -26.43
C HIS A 74 6.86 -22.21 -25.07
N GLU A 75 7.55 -23.35 -25.03
CA GLU A 75 8.05 -23.93 -23.78
C GLU A 75 9.03 -22.97 -23.08
N LYS A 76 9.96 -22.35 -23.82
CA LYS A 76 10.87 -21.34 -23.29
C LYS A 76 10.16 -20.09 -22.77
N LEU A 77 9.15 -19.60 -23.50
CA LEU A 77 8.32 -18.49 -23.01
C LEU A 77 7.59 -18.86 -21.72
N SER A 78 7.05 -20.08 -21.61
CA SER A 78 6.41 -20.56 -20.39
C SER A 78 7.38 -20.66 -19.22
N GLU A 79 8.61 -21.10 -19.46
CA GLU A 79 9.67 -21.13 -18.44
C GLU A 79 10.03 -19.72 -17.96
N ILE A 80 10.20 -18.77 -18.89
CA ILE A 80 10.45 -17.35 -18.56
C ILE A 80 9.29 -16.79 -17.75
N SER A 81 8.05 -16.99 -18.18
CA SER A 81 6.87 -16.52 -17.46
C SER A 81 6.85 -17.06 -16.04
N GLN A 82 7.05 -18.37 -15.85
CA GLN A 82 7.06 -18.97 -14.52
C GLN A 82 8.19 -18.44 -13.62
N ASP A 83 9.41 -18.27 -14.15
CA ASP A 83 10.54 -17.68 -13.40
C ASP A 83 10.21 -16.26 -12.93
N ILE A 84 9.67 -15.45 -13.84
CA ILE A 84 9.34 -14.05 -13.54
C ILE A 84 8.17 -13.96 -12.55
N GLU A 85 7.10 -14.73 -12.73
CA GLU A 85 5.97 -14.72 -11.79
C GLU A 85 6.40 -15.16 -10.38
N ASN A 86 7.32 -16.11 -10.27
CA ASN A 86 7.89 -16.49 -8.97
C ASN A 86 8.67 -15.34 -8.33
N GLN A 87 9.49 -14.60 -9.09
CA GLN A 87 10.21 -13.42 -8.60
C GLN A 87 9.27 -12.29 -8.18
N VAL A 88 8.24 -12.01 -8.99
CA VAL A 88 7.21 -11.01 -8.66
C VAL A 88 6.50 -11.40 -7.37
N LYS A 89 6.11 -12.67 -7.23
CA LYS A 89 5.46 -13.17 -6.03
C LYS A 89 6.34 -13.02 -4.80
N GLU A 90 7.59 -13.47 -4.88
CA GLU A 90 8.55 -13.40 -3.76
C GLU A 90 8.79 -11.96 -3.29
N CYS A 91 9.00 -11.01 -4.22
CA CYS A 91 9.19 -9.61 -3.84
C CYS A 91 7.93 -8.98 -3.25
N CYS A 92 6.75 -9.33 -3.78
CA CYS A 92 5.46 -8.85 -3.23
C CYS A 92 5.20 -9.40 -1.84
N GLU A 93 5.42 -10.70 -1.60
CA GLU A 93 5.24 -11.34 -0.29
C GLU A 93 6.20 -10.75 0.74
N THR A 94 7.48 -10.62 0.39
CA THR A 94 8.49 -10.01 1.27
C THR A 94 8.12 -8.58 1.65
N THR A 95 7.67 -7.77 0.69
CA THR A 95 7.24 -6.40 0.96
C THR A 95 5.98 -6.38 1.80
N ALA A 96 5.01 -7.26 1.53
CA ALA A 96 3.78 -7.36 2.32
C ALA A 96 4.07 -7.66 3.79
N ASP A 97 4.99 -8.57 4.08
CA ASP A 97 5.40 -8.91 5.45
C ASP A 97 6.07 -7.73 6.17
N LEU A 98 6.96 -7.02 5.48
CA LEU A 98 7.61 -5.81 6.00
C LEU A 98 6.59 -4.72 6.33
N LEU A 99 5.66 -4.48 5.40
CA LEU A 99 4.57 -3.54 5.60
C LEU A 99 3.74 -3.97 6.82
N ASN A 100 3.20 -5.18 6.84
CA ASN A 100 2.36 -5.70 7.93
C ASN A 100 3.03 -5.54 9.30
N THR A 101 4.31 -5.89 9.39
CA THR A 101 5.09 -5.73 10.63
C THR A 101 5.22 -4.26 11.05
N SER A 102 5.40 -3.34 10.10
CA SER A 102 5.39 -1.89 10.38
C SER A 102 4.01 -1.39 10.84
N TRP A 103 2.93 -1.85 10.20
CA TRP A 103 1.56 -1.53 10.59
C TRP A 103 1.23 -1.99 12.01
N GLU A 104 1.63 -3.21 12.37
CA GLU A 104 1.48 -3.75 13.72
C GLU A 104 2.23 -2.91 14.76
N ARG A 105 3.50 -2.56 14.50
CA ARG A 105 4.28 -1.68 15.37
C ARG A 105 3.60 -0.33 15.58
N GLN A 106 3.11 0.29 14.50
CA GLN A 106 2.41 1.56 14.61
C GLN A 106 1.12 1.45 15.43
N ASN A 107 0.33 0.40 15.19
CA ASN A 107 -0.91 0.16 15.94
C ASN A 107 -0.63 -0.09 17.42
N GLN A 108 0.47 -0.76 17.78
CA GLN A 108 0.87 -0.92 19.18
C GLN A 108 1.15 0.43 19.85
N ILE A 109 1.83 1.35 19.17
CA ILE A 109 2.11 2.71 19.69
C ILE A 109 0.80 3.48 19.90
N LEU A 110 -0.11 3.44 18.92
CA LEU A 110 -1.40 4.13 19.00
C LEU A 110 -2.30 3.56 20.10
N ASN A 111 -2.31 2.23 20.27
CA ASN A 111 -3.13 1.55 21.26
C ASN A 111 -2.61 1.75 22.69
N ALA A 112 -1.30 1.88 22.89
CA ALA A 112 -0.70 2.13 24.20
C ALA A 112 -1.21 3.44 24.85
N ASN A 113 -1.69 4.39 24.05
CA ASN A 113 -2.17 5.69 24.51
C ASN A 113 -3.70 5.73 24.76
N GLN A 114 -4.39 4.58 24.76
CA GLN A 114 -5.85 4.52 24.92
C GLN A 114 -6.32 4.71 26.37
N SER A 115 -5.53 4.33 27.38
CA SER A 115 -5.90 4.51 28.79
C SER A 115 -5.55 5.91 29.30
N ASP A 116 -6.49 6.56 29.98
CA ASP A 116 -6.29 7.87 30.61
C ASP A 116 -5.22 7.81 31.73
N GLU A 117 -5.12 6.68 32.45
CA GLU A 117 -4.07 6.46 33.46
C GLU A 117 -2.67 6.42 32.84
N HIS A 118 -2.54 5.85 31.65
CA HIS A 118 -1.26 5.86 30.93
C HIS A 118 -0.94 7.27 30.41
N LEU A 119 -1.93 8.04 29.98
CA LEU A 119 -1.73 9.40 29.52
C LEU A 119 -1.31 10.36 30.63
N LEU A 120 -1.84 10.22 31.84
CA LEU A 120 -1.46 11.03 33.01
C LEU A 120 0.01 10.89 33.40
N ASN A 121 0.61 9.73 33.15
CA ASN A 121 2.00 9.43 33.48
C ASN A 121 3.00 9.87 32.39
N LEU A 122 2.53 10.43 31.27
CA LEU A 122 3.37 10.81 30.13
C LEU A 122 3.64 12.32 30.11
N GLU A 123 4.88 12.68 29.82
CA GLU A 123 5.25 14.04 29.51
C GLU A 123 4.98 14.37 28.03
N ILE A 124 4.93 15.66 27.70
CA ILE A 124 4.76 16.11 26.32
C ILE A 124 5.88 15.62 25.40
N SER A 125 7.11 15.52 25.92
CA SER A 125 8.27 14.96 25.21
C SER A 125 8.10 13.48 24.87
N ASP A 126 7.45 12.71 25.74
CA ASP A 126 7.18 11.29 25.48
C ASP A 126 6.17 11.12 24.35
N LEU A 127 5.14 11.97 24.31
CA LEU A 127 4.20 12.02 23.19
C LEU A 127 4.90 12.40 21.90
N ASP A 128 5.69 13.46 21.88
CA ASP A 128 6.41 13.88 20.67
C ASP A 128 7.38 12.78 20.20
N CYS A 129 8.03 12.06 21.13
CA CYS A 129 8.87 10.91 20.80
C CYS A 129 8.09 9.77 20.14
N LYS A 130 6.95 9.38 20.72
CA LYS A 130 6.05 8.36 20.14
C LYS A 130 5.52 8.79 18.77
N TRP A 131 5.20 10.08 18.60
CA TRP A 131 4.79 10.62 17.30
C TRP A 131 5.88 10.47 16.25
N ASN A 132 7.11 10.85 16.58
CA ASN A 132 8.24 10.72 15.69
C ASN A 132 8.48 9.25 15.29
N GLN A 133 8.23 8.29 16.19
CA GLN A 133 8.28 6.86 15.84
C GLN A 133 7.20 6.48 14.83
N VAL A 134 5.95 6.92 15.04
CA VAL A 134 4.83 6.69 14.10
C VAL A 134 5.12 7.30 12.72
N ASP A 135 5.63 8.54 12.69
CA ASP A 135 5.99 9.22 11.44
C ASP A 135 7.17 8.54 10.74
N HIS A 136 8.14 8.04 11.51
CA HIS A 136 9.23 7.23 10.97
C HIS A 136 8.73 5.95 10.30
N GLU A 137 7.80 5.22 10.92
CA GLU A 137 7.18 4.03 10.31
C GLU A 137 6.50 4.37 8.98
N TYR A 138 5.79 5.50 8.89
CA TYR A 138 5.20 5.97 7.63
C TYR A 138 6.24 6.20 6.54
N ILE A 139 7.33 6.90 6.86
CA ILE A 139 8.42 7.17 5.91
C ILE A 139 9.05 5.86 5.44
N GLN A 140 9.30 4.91 6.36
CA GLN A 140 9.86 3.60 6.02
C GLN A 140 8.94 2.84 5.07
N ARG A 141 7.64 2.70 5.37
CA ARG A 141 6.70 2.00 4.49
C ARG A 141 6.63 2.62 3.10
N ARG A 142 6.66 3.95 3.00
CA ARG A 142 6.68 4.63 1.71
C ARG A 142 7.96 4.33 0.92
N ASN A 143 9.10 4.26 1.59
CA ASN A 143 10.36 3.85 0.96
C ASN A 143 10.32 2.39 0.49
N GLU A 144 9.73 1.48 1.28
CA GLU A 144 9.56 0.09 0.88
C GLU A 144 8.64 -0.06 -0.35
N ILE A 145 7.54 0.71 -0.43
CA ILE A 145 6.67 0.71 -1.62
C ILE A 145 7.44 1.21 -2.85
N ASN A 146 8.23 2.28 -2.72
CA ASN A 146 9.08 2.78 -3.81
C ASN A 146 10.16 1.75 -4.19
N HIS A 147 10.69 1.01 -3.21
CA HIS A 147 11.67 -0.04 -3.45
C HIS A 147 11.06 -1.18 -4.26
N LEU A 148 9.86 -1.63 -3.88
CA LEU A 148 9.08 -2.63 -4.61
C LEU A 148 8.80 -2.17 -6.05
N GLU A 149 8.40 -0.91 -6.27
CA GLU A 149 8.18 -0.36 -7.62
C GLU A 149 9.43 -0.53 -8.51
N ASN A 150 10.60 -0.17 -7.98
CA ASN A 150 11.86 -0.31 -8.71
C ASN A 150 12.23 -1.78 -8.97
N GLN A 151 11.98 -2.68 -8.01
CA GLN A 151 12.22 -4.11 -8.17
C GLN A 151 11.31 -4.70 -9.27
N LEU A 152 10.00 -4.42 -9.22
CA LEU A 152 9.03 -4.86 -10.22
C LEU A 152 9.38 -4.33 -11.61
N TYR A 153 9.81 -3.07 -11.71
CA TYR A 153 10.29 -2.49 -12.97
C TYR A 153 11.51 -3.24 -13.52
N SER A 154 12.48 -3.58 -12.66
CA SER A 154 13.66 -4.34 -13.06
C SER A 154 13.30 -5.77 -13.51
N ILE A 155 12.40 -6.43 -12.80
CA ILE A 155 11.91 -7.78 -13.12
C ILE A 155 11.18 -7.77 -14.48
N GLU A 156 10.32 -6.79 -14.73
CA GLU A 156 9.60 -6.69 -16.01
C GLU A 156 10.54 -6.36 -17.18
N ASN A 157 11.57 -5.55 -16.94
CA ASN A 157 12.62 -5.34 -17.96
C ASN A 157 13.42 -6.61 -18.24
N LYS A 158 13.71 -7.42 -17.22
CA LYS A 158 14.35 -8.73 -17.39
C LYS A 158 13.49 -9.65 -18.26
N ARG A 159 12.18 -9.74 -18.00
CA ARG A 159 11.21 -10.48 -18.83
C ARG A 159 11.31 -10.07 -20.30
N ILE A 160 11.25 -8.78 -20.58
CA ILE A 160 11.30 -8.25 -21.94
C ILE A 160 12.60 -8.60 -22.65
N ASN A 161 13.73 -8.49 -21.96
CA ASN A 161 15.03 -8.81 -22.54
C ASN A 161 15.18 -10.30 -22.87
N GLN A 162 14.70 -11.19 -21.98
CA GLN A 162 14.70 -12.64 -22.21
C GLN A 162 13.79 -13.01 -23.39
N ILE A 163 12.56 -12.49 -23.43
CA ILE A 163 11.63 -12.73 -24.54
C ILE A 163 12.22 -12.23 -25.87
N LYS A 164 12.82 -11.03 -25.90
CA LYS A 164 13.49 -10.50 -27.09
C LYS A 164 14.60 -11.43 -27.58
N GLN A 165 15.43 -11.93 -26.67
CA GLN A 165 16.51 -12.84 -27.02
C GLN A 165 15.96 -14.13 -27.65
N GLU A 166 15.00 -14.79 -26.99
CA GLU A 166 14.36 -16.02 -27.49
C GLU A 166 13.69 -15.79 -28.85
N PHE A 167 13.06 -14.63 -29.03
CA PHE A 167 12.42 -14.25 -30.29
C PHE A 167 13.43 -14.04 -31.44
N HIS A 168 14.59 -13.44 -31.16
CA HIS A 168 15.67 -13.31 -32.13
C HIS A 168 16.20 -14.70 -32.55
N GLU A 169 16.44 -15.59 -31.59
CA GLU A 169 16.90 -16.96 -31.87
C GLU A 169 15.87 -17.78 -32.65
N LEU A 170 14.57 -17.57 -32.40
CA LEU A 170 13.50 -18.17 -33.20
C LEU A 170 13.52 -17.66 -34.64
N THR A 171 13.59 -16.33 -34.81
CA THR A 171 13.58 -15.68 -36.13
C THR A 171 14.76 -16.13 -36.98
N ASP A 172 15.96 -16.17 -36.40
CA ASP A 172 17.17 -16.63 -37.07
C ASP A 172 17.09 -18.09 -37.50
N TYR A 173 16.49 -18.95 -36.66
CA TYR A 173 16.30 -20.35 -37.00
C TYR A 173 15.26 -20.53 -38.12
N LEU A 174 14.10 -19.88 -37.99
CA LEU A 174 13.00 -20.02 -38.95
C LEU A 174 13.36 -19.41 -40.30
N SER A 175 14.14 -18.33 -40.35
CA SER A 175 14.62 -17.76 -41.62
C SER A 175 15.41 -18.76 -42.48
N LYS A 176 16.10 -19.73 -41.84
CA LYS A 176 16.95 -20.73 -42.51
C LYS A 176 16.24 -22.05 -42.78
N TYR A 177 15.33 -22.46 -41.89
CA TYR A 177 14.78 -23.83 -41.87
C TYR A 177 13.26 -23.91 -42.03
N SER A 178 12.56 -22.79 -42.09
CA SER A 178 11.11 -22.76 -42.26
C SER A 178 10.68 -23.32 -43.63
N HIS A 179 9.45 -23.83 -43.66
CA HIS A 179 8.77 -24.23 -44.90
C HIS A 179 8.00 -23.07 -45.54
N LEU A 180 7.84 -21.94 -44.81
CA LEU A 180 7.14 -20.74 -45.25
C LEU A 180 8.04 -19.85 -46.11
N THR A 181 7.44 -19.06 -46.99
CA THR A 181 8.14 -17.97 -47.67
C THR A 181 8.52 -16.87 -46.68
N PRO A 182 9.52 -16.02 -46.99
CA PRO A 182 9.93 -14.93 -46.09
C PRO A 182 8.77 -14.00 -45.70
N ASN A 183 7.86 -13.69 -46.64
CA ASN A 183 6.71 -12.84 -46.39
C ASN A 183 5.68 -13.49 -45.46
N GLU A 184 5.36 -14.77 -45.69
CA GLU A 184 4.46 -15.52 -44.81
C GLU A 184 5.04 -15.67 -43.41
N LEU A 185 6.34 -15.95 -43.30
CA LEU A 185 7.04 -16.06 -42.02
C LEU A 185 6.98 -14.73 -41.26
N GLN A 186 7.19 -13.60 -41.94
CA GLN A 186 7.11 -12.27 -41.33
C GLN A 186 5.70 -12.00 -40.77
N ILE A 187 4.64 -12.32 -41.52
CA ILE A 187 3.26 -12.12 -41.06
C ILE A 187 2.97 -12.96 -39.80
N VAL A 188 3.41 -14.21 -39.77
CA VAL A 188 3.22 -15.09 -38.61
C VAL A 188 3.97 -14.54 -37.39
N LEU A 189 5.25 -14.23 -37.55
CA LEU A 189 6.09 -13.68 -36.48
C LEU A 189 5.54 -12.34 -35.94
N GLN A 190 5.05 -11.46 -36.82
CA GLN A 190 4.47 -10.20 -36.40
C GLN A 190 3.21 -10.37 -35.55
N LYS A 191 2.36 -11.36 -35.89
CA LYS A 191 1.17 -11.68 -35.07
C LYS A 191 1.56 -12.19 -33.69
N GLU A 192 2.57 -13.05 -33.61
CA GLU A 192 3.07 -13.58 -32.34
C GLU A 192 3.63 -12.47 -31.44
N ILE A 193 4.48 -11.58 -31.98
CA ILE A 193 4.98 -10.42 -31.22
C ILE A 193 3.82 -9.56 -30.73
N PHE A 194 2.84 -9.29 -31.59
CA PHE A 194 1.72 -8.41 -31.23
C PHE A 194 0.91 -8.98 -30.06
N THR A 195 0.67 -10.29 -30.02
CA THR A 195 0.01 -10.95 -28.89
C THR A 195 0.83 -10.79 -27.60
N ILE A 196 2.14 -11.06 -27.67
CA ILE A 196 3.04 -10.92 -26.53
C ILE A 196 3.10 -9.47 -26.03
N ASP A 197 3.16 -8.50 -26.94
CA ASP A 197 3.21 -7.07 -26.59
C ASP A 197 1.94 -6.64 -25.84
N ILE A 198 0.76 -7.15 -26.24
CA ILE A 198 -0.49 -6.88 -25.51
C ILE A 198 -0.40 -7.43 -24.09
N GLU A 199 0.03 -8.68 -23.91
CA GLU A 199 0.17 -9.31 -22.59
C GLU A 199 1.16 -8.55 -21.70
N LEU A 200 2.31 -8.13 -22.25
CA LEU A 200 3.30 -7.33 -21.54
C LEU A 200 2.77 -5.96 -21.11
N LEU A 201 1.95 -5.31 -21.95
CA LEU A 201 1.31 -4.05 -21.61
C LEU A 201 0.27 -4.21 -20.50
N GLU A 202 -0.51 -5.28 -20.53
CA GLU A 202 -1.47 -5.61 -19.47
C GLU A 202 -0.76 -5.86 -18.15
N ASN A 203 0.32 -6.66 -18.15
CA ASN A 203 1.12 -6.91 -16.96
C ASN A 203 1.70 -5.63 -16.36
N ARG A 204 2.29 -4.75 -17.20
CA ARG A 204 2.79 -3.44 -16.75
C ARG A 204 1.70 -2.58 -16.13
N ARG A 205 0.50 -2.58 -16.71
CA ARG A 205 -0.65 -1.85 -16.19
C ARG A 205 -1.07 -2.39 -14.83
N GLU A 206 -1.12 -3.70 -14.65
CA GLU A 206 -1.49 -4.31 -13.38
C GLU A 206 -0.46 -4.03 -12.28
N LEU A 207 0.84 -4.10 -12.59
CA LEU A 207 1.90 -3.70 -11.65
C LEU A 207 1.81 -2.22 -11.27
N ALA A 208 1.57 -1.33 -12.23
CA ALA A 208 1.38 0.09 -11.96
C ALA A 208 0.13 0.35 -11.10
N ASN A 209 -0.96 -0.39 -11.33
CA ASN A 209 -2.15 -0.31 -10.51
C ASN A 209 -1.90 -0.79 -9.07
N LEU A 210 -1.15 -1.87 -8.89
CA LEU A 210 -0.74 -2.36 -7.57
C LEU A 210 0.01 -1.26 -6.80
N ILE A 211 1.06 -0.69 -7.38
CA ILE A 211 1.85 0.38 -6.73
C ILE A 211 1.00 1.61 -6.41
N LYS A 212 0.17 2.05 -7.35
CA LYS A 212 -0.77 3.15 -7.13
C LYS A 212 -1.71 2.87 -5.95
N ASN A 213 -2.27 1.66 -5.88
CA ASN A 213 -3.19 1.28 -4.82
C ASN A 213 -2.49 1.21 -3.46
N LEU A 214 -1.25 0.72 -3.41
CA LEU A 214 -0.44 0.70 -2.18
C LEU A 214 -0.16 2.12 -1.68
N HIS A 215 0.26 3.04 -2.55
CA HIS A 215 0.46 4.43 -2.16
C HIS A 215 -0.82 5.12 -1.68
N LEU A 216 -1.95 4.83 -2.34
CA LEU A 216 -3.25 5.37 -1.94
C LEU A 216 -3.66 4.84 -0.56
N ALA A 217 -3.52 3.53 -0.33
CA ALA A 217 -3.82 2.91 0.96
C ALA A 217 -2.95 3.48 2.09
N GLU A 218 -1.64 3.63 1.85
CA GLU A 218 -0.71 4.23 2.80
C GLU A 218 -1.07 5.69 3.11
N LEU A 219 -1.43 6.48 2.09
CA LEU A 219 -1.85 7.86 2.27
C LEU A 219 -3.13 7.97 3.11
N MET A 220 -4.12 7.13 2.81
CA MET A 220 -5.38 7.10 3.55
C MET A 220 -5.15 6.73 5.01
N HIS A 221 -4.30 5.73 5.26
CA HIS A 221 -3.99 5.35 6.62
C HIS A 221 -3.20 6.41 7.37
N HIS A 222 -2.17 7.01 6.77
CA HIS A 222 -1.43 8.09 7.42
C HIS A 222 -2.36 9.23 7.81
N ARG A 223 -3.31 9.61 6.94
CA ARG A 223 -4.34 10.60 7.28
C ARG A 223 -5.17 10.17 8.50
N PHE A 224 -5.62 8.92 8.53
CA PHE A 224 -6.37 8.39 9.67
C PHE A 224 -5.55 8.44 10.97
N THR A 225 -4.30 7.98 10.92
CA THR A 225 -3.34 8.02 12.02
C THR A 225 -3.10 9.43 12.54
N ASN A 226 -2.92 10.42 11.66
CA ASN A 226 -2.74 11.81 12.05
C ASN A 226 -3.96 12.34 12.83
N LEU A 227 -5.17 11.99 12.39
CA LEU A 227 -6.40 12.37 13.07
C LEU A 227 -6.50 11.71 14.45
N THR A 228 -6.31 10.39 14.53
CA THR A 228 -6.32 9.65 15.80
C THR A 228 -5.26 10.19 16.76
N TRP A 229 -4.06 10.47 16.27
CA TRP A 229 -2.99 11.05 17.08
C TRP A 229 -3.35 12.44 17.60
N SER A 230 -3.93 13.29 16.75
CA SER A 230 -4.39 14.62 17.16
C SER A 230 -5.45 14.54 18.26
N GLU A 231 -6.38 13.59 18.16
CA GLU A 231 -7.40 13.36 19.19
C GLU A 231 -6.77 12.89 20.51
N GLN A 232 -5.83 11.95 20.45
CA GLN A 232 -5.09 11.47 21.63
C GLN A 232 -4.30 12.60 22.30
N ARG A 233 -3.63 13.45 21.52
CA ARG A 233 -2.89 14.61 22.03
C ARG A 233 -3.83 15.61 22.72
N ASN A 234 -4.97 15.92 22.10
CA ASN A 234 -5.98 16.79 22.69
C ASN A 234 -6.53 16.21 24.00
N ARG A 235 -6.80 14.90 24.03
CA ARG A 235 -7.25 14.22 25.25
C ARG A 235 -6.21 14.31 26.37
N TRP A 236 -4.94 14.03 26.06
CA TRP A 236 -3.84 14.19 27.02
C TRP A 236 -3.76 15.62 27.57
N GLN A 237 -3.91 16.65 26.72
CA GLN A 237 -3.91 18.04 27.16
C GLN A 237 -5.05 18.33 28.14
N ILE A 238 -6.27 17.92 27.81
CA ILE A 238 -7.45 18.12 28.66
C ILE A 238 -7.26 17.44 30.02
N ILE A 239 -6.80 16.19 30.02
CA ILE A 239 -6.58 15.41 31.23
C ILE A 239 -5.51 16.08 32.12
N ASN A 240 -4.37 16.48 31.57
CA ASN A 240 -3.31 17.15 32.33
C ASN A 240 -3.72 18.52 32.86
N ILE A 241 -4.48 19.31 32.08
CA ILE A 241 -5.01 20.60 32.56
C ILE A 241 -5.97 20.37 33.74
N ASN A 242 -6.87 19.40 33.63
CA ASN A 242 -7.82 19.08 34.70
C ASN A 242 -7.10 18.61 35.97
N GLU A 243 -6.08 17.78 35.83
CA GLU A 243 -5.26 17.29 36.94
C GLU A 243 -4.47 18.43 37.59
N ALA A 244 -3.85 19.31 36.80
CA ALA A 244 -3.15 20.48 37.31
C ALA A 244 -4.09 21.43 38.06
N VAL A 245 -5.29 21.68 37.53
CA VAL A 245 -6.32 22.51 38.19
C VAL A 245 -6.81 21.84 39.48
N HIS A 246 -6.98 20.52 39.49
CA HIS A 246 -7.37 19.76 40.68
C HIS A 246 -6.32 19.88 41.78
N ASN A 247 -5.05 19.62 41.44
CA ASN A 247 -3.92 19.74 42.37
C ASN A 247 -3.74 21.17 42.87
N PHE A 248 -3.96 22.17 42.02
CA PHE A 248 -3.95 23.58 42.43
C PHE A 248 -5.07 23.90 43.43
N ARG A 249 -6.30 23.40 43.22
CA ARG A 249 -7.41 23.57 44.16
C ARG A 249 -7.13 22.87 45.50
N ILE A 250 -6.52 21.68 45.50
CA ILE A 250 -6.10 21.00 46.72
C ILE A 250 -5.05 21.85 47.45
N CYS A 251 -4.05 22.35 46.74
CA CYS A 251 -3.00 23.20 47.29
C CYS A 251 -3.56 24.48 47.93
N LEU A 252 -4.51 25.16 47.28
CA LEU A 252 -5.17 26.35 47.84
C LEU A 252 -5.98 26.05 49.12
N ASN A 253 -6.48 24.82 49.26
CA ASN A 253 -7.22 24.39 50.45
C ASN A 253 -6.31 23.98 51.61
N ASP A 254 -5.00 23.88 51.42
CA ASP A 254 -4.03 23.66 52.50
C ASP A 254 -4.04 24.84 53.47
N GLU A 255 -3.98 24.54 54.78
CA GLU A 255 -4.04 25.54 55.85
C GLU A 255 -2.96 26.61 55.71
N LYS A 256 -1.81 26.27 55.13
CA LYS A 256 -0.71 27.21 54.86
C LYS A 256 -1.14 28.36 53.95
N PHE A 257 -1.97 28.08 52.96
CA PHE A 257 -2.46 29.09 52.00
C PHE A 257 -3.79 29.70 52.44
N ARG A 258 -4.68 28.91 53.06
CA ARG A 258 -6.00 29.38 53.51
C ARG A 258 -5.92 30.25 54.76
N TYR A 259 -4.99 29.95 55.68
CA TYR A 259 -4.73 30.75 56.87
C TYR A 259 -3.24 30.92 57.11
N PRO A 260 -2.59 31.82 56.36
CA PRO A 260 -1.18 32.13 56.56
C PRO A 260 -0.92 32.53 58.01
N ASN A 261 0.19 32.07 58.60
CA ASN A 261 0.51 32.34 60.01
C ASN A 261 0.56 33.85 60.32
N ASP A 262 1.06 34.67 59.39
CA ASP A 262 1.11 36.13 59.56
C ASP A 262 -0.28 36.76 59.66
N VAL A 263 -1.26 36.19 58.95
CA VAL A 263 -2.66 36.62 59.01
C VAL A 263 -3.29 36.14 60.32
N LYS A 264 -3.01 34.90 60.76
CA LYS A 264 -3.43 34.40 62.08
C LYS A 264 -2.91 35.26 63.22
N ILE A 265 -1.63 35.65 63.19
CA ILE A 265 -1.00 36.51 64.19
C ILE A 265 -1.70 37.88 64.22
N LYS A 266 -1.86 38.53 63.06
CA LYS A 266 -2.56 39.83 62.98
C LYS A 266 -4.01 39.77 63.44
N ILE A 267 -4.75 38.70 63.11
CA ILE A 267 -6.13 38.51 63.59
C ILE A 267 -6.15 38.37 65.12
N ASN A 268 -5.20 37.63 65.70
CA ASN A 268 -5.09 37.52 67.16
C ASN A 268 -4.74 38.86 67.81
N ASP A 269 -3.80 39.61 67.24
CA ASP A 269 -3.45 40.95 67.73
C ASP A 269 -4.65 41.90 67.65
N LEU A 270 -5.43 41.87 66.56
CA LEU A 270 -6.64 42.67 66.44
C LEU A 270 -7.72 42.23 67.44
N THR A 271 -7.91 40.93 67.62
CA THR A 271 -8.91 40.38 68.55
C THR A 271 -8.57 40.75 69.99
N THR A 272 -7.30 40.64 70.40
CA THR A 272 -6.84 41.05 71.73
C THR A 272 -7.06 42.55 71.95
N ASN A 273 -6.68 43.39 70.99
CA ASN A 273 -6.92 44.84 71.06
C ASN A 273 -8.42 45.18 71.19
N ILE A 274 -9.30 44.50 70.45
CA ILE A 274 -10.76 44.69 70.55
C ILE A 274 -11.25 44.31 71.95
N THR A 275 -10.85 43.15 72.47
CA THR A 275 -11.28 42.72 73.81
C THR A 275 -10.77 43.64 74.92
N GLU A 276 -9.58 44.23 74.77
CA GLU A 276 -9.07 45.24 75.69
C GLU A 276 -9.89 46.53 75.61
N PHE A 277 -10.25 46.97 74.40
CA PHE A 277 -11.11 48.13 74.21
C PHE A 277 -12.49 47.91 74.81
N GLU A 278 -13.10 46.74 74.60
CA GLU A 278 -14.39 46.38 75.19
C GLU A 278 -14.34 46.37 76.73
N LYS A 279 -13.30 45.77 77.32
CA LYS A 279 -13.08 45.83 78.78
C LYS A 279 -12.93 47.26 79.29
N ARG A 280 -12.18 48.11 78.58
CA ARG A 280 -12.04 49.53 78.95
C ARG A 280 -13.37 50.27 78.86
N LYS A 281 -14.14 50.04 77.79
CA LYS A 281 -15.47 50.60 77.60
C LYS A 281 -16.43 50.15 78.71
N ASP A 282 -16.46 48.87 79.05
CA ASP A 282 -17.32 48.34 80.12
C ASP A 282 -16.90 48.87 81.50
N ASN A 283 -15.60 49.02 81.76
CA ASN A 283 -15.10 49.67 82.98
C ASN A 283 -15.53 51.14 83.07
N LEU A 284 -15.41 51.91 81.98
CA LEU A 284 -15.86 53.30 81.93
C LEU A 284 -17.38 53.43 82.12
N ILE A 285 -18.16 52.53 81.51
CA ILE A 285 -19.62 52.47 81.72
C ILE A 285 -19.91 52.18 83.20
N ASN A 286 -19.22 51.23 83.82
CA ASN A 286 -19.39 50.91 85.24
C ASN A 286 -18.99 52.07 86.16
N GLU A 287 -17.95 52.84 85.82
CA GLU A 287 -17.55 54.04 86.58
C GLU A 287 -18.57 55.17 86.45
N LEU A 288 -19.11 55.41 85.26
CA LEU A 288 -20.18 56.38 85.03
C LEU A 288 -21.48 55.99 85.74
N CYS A 289 -21.84 54.70 85.74
CA CYS A 289 -22.98 54.20 86.48
C CYS A 289 -22.82 54.31 88.01
N LYS A 290 -21.59 54.23 88.53
CA LYS A 290 -21.31 54.47 89.95
C LYS A 290 -21.38 55.95 90.32
N CYS A 291 -20.82 56.84 89.50
CA CYS A 291 -20.91 58.29 89.74
C CYS A 291 -22.35 58.82 89.65
N GLY A 292 -23.23 58.18 88.85
CA GLY A 292 -24.64 58.56 88.78
C GLY A 292 -25.51 58.13 89.98
N MET A 293 -25.00 57.30 90.89
CA MET A 293 -25.72 56.92 92.13
C MET A 293 -25.34 57.78 93.34
N ASP A 294 -24.24 58.54 93.27
CA ASP A 294 -23.82 59.45 94.36
C ASP A 294 -24.47 60.85 94.25
N ASP A 295 -25.18 61.15 93.15
CA ASP A 295 -25.90 62.43 92.92
C ASP A 295 -27.44 62.33 93.12
N VAL A 296 -27.94 61.25 93.74
CA VAL A 296 -29.33 61.16 94.22
C VAL A 296 -29.34 60.89 95.74
N GLY A 297 -28.86 61.89 96.48
CA GLY A 297 -29.05 62.03 97.93
C GLY A 297 -29.88 63.26 98.24
#